data_AF-F0SR15-F1
#
_entry.id   AF-F0SR15-F1
#
_cell.length_a   1.000
_cell.length_b   1.000
_cell.length_c   1.000
_cell.angle_alpha   90.00
_cell.angle_beta   90.00
_cell.angle_gamma   90.00
#
_symmetry.space_group_name_H-M   'P 1'
#
loop_
_entity.id
_entity.type
_entity.pdbx_description
1 polymer ?
#
loop_
_entity_poly.entity_id
_entity_poly.type
_entity_poly.pdbx_seq_one_letter_code
_entity_poly.pdbx_strand_id
1 'polypeptide(L)'
;MQGLRLSVLEGKHDRMEWLRKRLPFCCCLVASLAGPGLCSNYVDAKIPPAPSRPSLTSETQQSAITDLDADDYHTRHSASRLLEQGGEATVGALLAQLKDLGPEGRIRALQVAQRIFLSALAHQDDEAAFAIRQQLDEMRLVDNELLGSRADTFNLIHQRAMERAAVRKLLRANMVIEFRQANRSFPGLAKRDVTSELPERFFMGENWQGDEDDLQLIEFLLLLGEQQLGNQRAIYRIQGCPVSLETLQDMAAGLQVSVEERGKARLGVGARSPMFVENPPWEVTEVAAGSAAAHAGLVVGDTIVRLNEKPLNTFHELTERLEVFEPADEVSLDILSQDAEIKVVTMERPYTLEELGVTIDAEFLRFPIIKEVAEKSKAAEIGLSEMYRIDRVNGQAVNSPSNFLLVYTRQPEGKPITLELRQIKRLPVMLRGWVGPYR
;
A
#
# COMPACT_ATOMS: atom_id res chain seq x y z
N MET A 1 -60.76 -44.76 -0.74
CA MET A 1 -62.03 -44.08 -1.10
C MET A 1 -61.75 -42.59 -1.10
N GLN A 2 -61.68 -42.00 -2.29
CA GLN A 2 -62.57 -40.91 -2.74
C GLN A 2 -62.41 -39.65 -1.87
N GLY A 3 -61.81 -38.55 -2.31
CA GLY A 3 -61.83 -37.93 -3.63
C GLY A 3 -62.69 -36.67 -3.55
N LEU A 4 -62.14 -35.50 -3.91
CA LEU A 4 -62.93 -34.41 -4.49
C LEU A 4 -62.04 -33.43 -5.24
N ARG A 5 -62.20 -33.52 -6.57
CA ARG A 5 -61.79 -32.62 -7.64
C ARG A 5 -62.80 -31.44 -7.72
N LEU A 6 -62.31 -30.21 -7.87
CA LEU A 6 -62.42 -29.30 -9.04
C LEU A 6 -63.82 -28.80 -9.48
N SER A 7 -63.95 -27.47 -9.55
CA SER A 7 -64.56 -26.69 -10.66
C SER A 7 -63.99 -25.25 -10.54
N VAL A 8 -63.06 -24.81 -11.38
CA VAL A 8 -63.16 -24.25 -12.75
C VAL A 8 -64.12 -23.06 -12.84
N LEU A 9 -63.56 -21.87 -13.07
CA LEU A 9 -64.09 -20.87 -14.00
C LEU A 9 -62.93 -20.07 -14.62
N GLU A 10 -62.96 -20.00 -15.95
CA GLU A 10 -62.00 -19.42 -16.88
C GLU A 10 -62.04 -17.88 -16.91
N GLY A 11 -60.99 -17.24 -17.45
CA GLY A 11 -61.08 -15.85 -17.89
C GLY A 11 -59.74 -15.12 -18.07
N LYS A 12 -59.08 -15.33 -19.22
CA LYS A 12 -57.99 -14.48 -19.74
C LYS A 12 -58.54 -13.12 -20.22
N HIS A 13 -57.85 -12.02 -19.91
CA HIS A 13 -57.38 -10.95 -20.82
C HIS A 13 -57.21 -9.57 -20.15
N ASP A 14 -56.13 -8.90 -20.58
CA ASP A 14 -55.89 -7.45 -20.61
C ASP A 14 -55.83 -6.60 -19.34
N ARG A 15 -54.60 -6.40 -18.85
CA ARG A 15 -54.17 -5.16 -18.16
C ARG A 15 -52.77 -4.73 -18.56
N MET A 16 -52.48 -4.70 -19.86
CA MET A 16 -51.22 -4.13 -20.41
C MET A 16 -51.47 -3.13 -21.55
N GLU A 17 -52.64 -2.49 -21.60
CA GLU A 17 -52.94 -1.42 -22.58
C GLU A 17 -53.07 -0.01 -21.97
N TRP A 18 -53.00 0.14 -20.64
CA TRP A 18 -53.25 1.44 -20.01
C TRP A 18 -52.02 2.39 -19.94
N LEU A 19 -50.80 1.91 -20.22
CA LEU A 19 -49.58 2.73 -20.11
C LEU A 19 -48.99 3.21 -21.46
N ARG A 20 -49.64 2.93 -22.60
CA ARG A 20 -49.04 3.15 -23.93
C ARG A 20 -49.47 4.41 -24.70
N LYS A 21 -50.27 5.31 -24.13
CA LYS A 21 -50.70 6.53 -24.84
C LYS A 21 -50.65 7.77 -23.95
N ARG A 22 -49.44 8.30 -23.74
CA ARG A 22 -49.16 9.76 -23.63
C ARG A 22 -47.67 9.99 -23.32
N LEU A 23 -46.87 10.15 -24.36
CA LEU A 23 -45.70 11.04 -24.35
C LEU A 23 -45.27 11.28 -25.81
N PRO A 24 -45.26 12.52 -26.32
CA PRO A 24 -44.55 12.82 -27.55
C PRO A 24 -43.07 13.11 -27.23
N PHE A 25 -42.21 12.41 -27.96
CA PHE A 25 -40.93 12.90 -28.51
C PHE A 25 -40.06 13.83 -27.64
N CYS A 26 -38.99 13.25 -27.09
CA CYS A 26 -37.66 13.85 -27.18
C CYS A 26 -36.64 12.72 -27.37
N CYS A 27 -36.26 12.52 -28.63
CA CYS A 27 -35.20 11.63 -29.05
C CYS A 27 -33.84 12.17 -28.60
N CYS A 28 -33.12 11.41 -27.78
CA CYS A 28 -31.66 11.33 -27.85
C CYS A 28 -31.24 9.91 -27.44
N LEU A 29 -30.50 9.29 -28.36
CA LEU A 29 -29.94 7.94 -28.37
C LEU A 29 -29.47 7.43 -26.99
N VAL A 30 -30.04 6.29 -26.58
CA VAL A 30 -29.31 5.29 -25.79
C VAL A 30 -28.82 4.23 -26.78
N ALA A 31 -27.56 4.35 -27.19
CA ALA A 31 -26.86 3.28 -27.88
C ALA A 31 -26.05 2.50 -26.84
N SER A 32 -26.45 1.24 -26.68
CA SER A 32 -25.73 0.17 -25.99
C SER A 32 -24.30 -0.01 -26.54
N LEU A 33 -23.31 0.02 -25.66
CA LEU A 33 -22.05 -0.69 -25.87
C LEU A 33 -21.63 -1.34 -24.54
N ALA A 34 -21.91 -2.64 -24.44
CA ALA A 34 -21.07 -3.53 -23.65
C ALA A 34 -19.72 -3.60 -24.37
N GLY A 35 -18.68 -3.05 -23.75
CA GLY A 35 -17.29 -3.11 -24.23
C GLY A 35 -16.41 -3.83 -23.21
N PRO A 36 -15.48 -4.69 -23.64
CA PRO A 36 -14.55 -5.41 -22.76
C PRO A 36 -13.44 -4.46 -22.28
N GLY A 37 -12.95 -4.69 -21.06
CA GLY A 37 -11.70 -4.13 -20.56
C GLY A 37 -11.79 -2.69 -20.06
N LEU A 38 -12.06 -2.52 -18.76
CA LEU A 38 -11.48 -1.42 -18.00
C LEU A 38 -9.96 -1.70 -17.90
N CYS A 39 -9.25 -1.57 -19.01
CA CYS A 39 -7.85 -1.16 -18.93
C CYS A 39 -7.90 0.25 -18.37
N SER A 40 -7.63 0.38 -17.07
CA SER A 40 -7.40 1.67 -16.46
C SER A 40 -6.19 2.27 -17.17
N ASN A 41 -6.46 3.12 -18.15
CA ASN A 41 -5.49 4.10 -18.61
C ASN A 41 -5.31 5.07 -17.44
N TYR A 42 -4.48 4.68 -16.48
CA TYR A 42 -3.84 5.59 -15.53
C TYR A 42 -2.89 6.45 -16.38
N VAL A 43 -3.47 7.48 -16.99
CA VAL A 43 -2.74 8.56 -17.63
C VAL A 43 -2.16 9.41 -16.51
N ASP A 44 -0.85 9.59 -16.54
CA ASP A 44 0.00 10.45 -15.70
C ASP A 44 -0.65 11.79 -15.32
N ALA A 45 -1.53 11.81 -14.34
CA ALA A 45 -2.17 13.04 -13.89
C ALA A 45 -1.29 13.67 -12.80
N LYS A 46 -0.26 14.42 -13.21
CA LYS A 46 0.50 15.28 -12.29
C LYS A 46 -0.47 16.18 -11.52
N ILE A 47 -0.43 16.14 -10.19
CA ILE A 47 -1.24 17.03 -9.35
C ILE A 47 -0.82 18.47 -9.65
N PRO A 48 -1.70 19.33 -10.20
CA PRO A 48 -1.32 20.68 -10.60
C PRO A 48 -0.89 21.52 -9.39
N PRO A 49 0.01 22.51 -9.59
CA PRO A 49 0.36 23.48 -8.57
C PRO A 49 -0.86 24.36 -8.23
N ALA A 50 -0.92 24.85 -7.00
CA ALA A 50 -1.99 25.74 -6.57
C ALA A 50 -1.92 27.10 -7.30
N PRO A 51 -3.06 27.75 -7.55
CA PRO A 51 -3.09 29.08 -8.15
C PRO A 51 -2.55 30.16 -7.18
N SER A 52 -1.85 31.16 -7.72
CA SER A 52 -1.30 32.27 -6.93
C SER A 52 -2.38 33.19 -6.36
N ARG A 53 -2.17 33.67 -5.12
CA ARG A 53 -3.11 34.53 -4.39
C ARG A 53 -2.79 36.02 -4.60
N PRO A 54 -3.80 36.91 -4.55
CA PRO A 54 -3.57 38.35 -4.56
C PRO A 54 -2.84 38.80 -3.30
N SER A 55 -1.84 39.67 -3.45
CA SER A 55 -1.11 40.29 -2.32
C SER A 55 -1.74 41.63 -1.93
N LEU A 56 -1.91 41.84 -0.62
CA LEU A 56 -2.25 43.15 -0.06
C LEU A 56 -1.01 44.05 -0.06
N THR A 57 -1.20 45.36 -0.19
CA THR A 57 -0.07 46.31 -0.05
C THR A 57 0.31 46.44 1.43
N SER A 58 1.59 46.65 1.72
CA SER A 58 2.08 46.72 3.11
C SER A 58 1.41 47.81 3.94
N GLU A 59 1.05 48.94 3.32
CA GLU A 59 0.37 50.06 3.99
C GLU A 59 -1.09 49.73 4.38
N THR A 60 -1.84 49.11 3.47
CA THR A 60 -3.23 48.70 3.74
C THR A 60 -3.30 47.58 4.78
N GLN A 61 -2.33 46.67 4.73
CA GLN A 61 -2.16 45.60 5.69
C GLN A 61 -1.85 46.13 7.08
N GLN A 62 -0.93 47.09 7.20
CA GLN A 62 -0.55 47.71 8.48
C GLN A 62 -1.76 48.37 9.16
N SER A 63 -2.51 49.20 8.42
CA SER A 63 -3.71 49.87 8.95
C SER A 63 -4.74 48.84 9.42
N ALA A 64 -4.98 47.79 8.64
CA ALA A 64 -5.95 46.76 8.98
C ALA A 64 -5.54 45.94 10.21
N ILE A 65 -4.24 45.72 10.45
CA ILE A 65 -3.77 45.04 11.67
C ILE A 65 -4.09 45.88 12.90
N THR A 66 -3.81 47.19 12.88
CA THR A 66 -4.16 48.10 13.99
C THR A 66 -5.66 48.13 14.24
N ASP A 67 -6.48 48.11 13.18
CA ASP A 67 -7.94 48.13 13.28
C ASP A 67 -8.56 46.85 13.88
N LEU A 68 -7.77 45.79 14.11
CA LEU A 68 -8.24 44.59 14.82
C LEU A 68 -8.62 44.87 16.29
N ASP A 69 -8.01 45.89 16.91
CA ASP A 69 -8.30 46.35 18.26
C ASP A 69 -9.39 47.43 18.34
N ALA A 70 -10.02 47.78 17.22
CA ALA A 70 -11.03 48.83 17.22
C ALA A 70 -12.25 48.48 18.10
N ASP A 71 -12.66 49.44 18.94
CA ASP A 71 -13.86 49.35 19.78
C ASP A 71 -15.14 49.16 18.94
N ASP A 72 -15.15 49.70 17.71
CA ASP A 72 -16.25 49.57 16.76
C ASP A 72 -16.25 48.21 16.04
N TYR A 73 -17.43 47.59 15.96
CA TYR A 73 -17.60 46.28 15.33
C TYR A 73 -17.35 46.29 13.84
N HIS A 74 -17.82 47.32 13.14
CA HIS A 74 -17.70 47.39 11.69
C HIS A 74 -16.24 47.52 11.28
N THR A 75 -15.48 48.39 11.95
CA THR A 75 -14.05 48.59 11.71
C THR A 75 -13.26 47.29 11.86
N ARG A 76 -13.35 46.61 13.02
CA ARG A 76 -12.62 45.35 13.25
C ARG A 76 -13.08 44.21 12.32
N HIS A 77 -14.36 44.18 11.96
CA HIS A 77 -14.89 43.17 11.03
C HIS A 77 -14.39 43.41 9.61
N SER A 78 -14.39 44.66 9.12
CA SER A 78 -13.83 44.99 7.81
C SER A 78 -12.34 44.71 7.74
N ALA A 79 -11.60 45.04 8.81
CA ALA A 79 -10.18 44.74 8.92
C ALA A 79 -9.89 43.23 8.84
N SER A 80 -10.63 42.42 9.61
CA SER A 80 -10.51 40.96 9.57
C SER A 80 -10.77 40.41 8.16
N ARG A 81 -11.83 40.86 7.49
CA ARG A 81 -12.20 40.41 6.15
C ARG A 81 -11.21 40.84 5.07
N LEU A 82 -10.56 41.98 5.25
CA LEU A 82 -9.50 42.45 4.35
C LEU A 82 -8.27 41.55 4.51
N LEU A 83 -7.80 41.36 5.75
CA LEU A 83 -6.61 40.56 6.05
C LEU A 83 -6.75 39.10 5.63
N GLU A 84 -7.94 38.50 5.74
CA GLU A 84 -8.25 37.15 5.25
C GLU A 84 -7.89 36.93 3.75
N GLN A 85 -7.75 38.00 2.96
CA GLN A 85 -7.46 37.94 1.53
C GLN A 85 -5.96 37.83 1.22
N GLY A 86 -5.06 38.24 2.14
CA GLY A 86 -3.64 38.48 1.83
C GLY A 86 -2.69 37.31 2.09
N GLY A 87 -3.20 36.07 2.19
CA GLY A 87 -2.39 34.85 2.18
C GLY A 87 -1.33 34.74 3.29
N GLU A 88 -0.29 33.94 3.05
CA GLU A 88 0.81 33.68 3.99
C GLU A 88 1.51 34.97 4.47
N ALA A 89 1.80 35.90 3.56
CA ALA A 89 2.42 37.18 3.90
C ALA A 89 1.61 37.99 4.93
N THR A 90 0.28 37.80 4.96
CA THR A 90 -0.57 38.42 5.98
C THR A 90 -0.39 37.82 7.35
N VAL A 91 -0.22 36.50 7.43
CA VAL A 91 0.05 35.82 8.69
C VAL A 91 1.41 36.24 9.26
N GLY A 92 2.44 36.36 8.41
CA GLY A 92 3.75 36.86 8.82
C GLY A 92 3.71 38.26 9.46
N ALA A 93 2.94 39.19 8.87
CA ALA A 93 2.80 40.52 9.46
C ALA A 93 1.97 40.53 10.75
N LEU A 94 0.93 39.70 10.83
CA LEU A 94 0.15 39.53 12.07
C LEU A 94 1.01 39.03 13.20
N LEU A 95 1.88 38.04 12.93
CA LEU A 95 2.82 37.51 13.91
C LEU A 95 3.82 38.57 14.38
N ALA A 96 4.38 39.36 13.44
CA ALA A 96 5.35 40.41 13.77
C ALA A 96 4.79 41.49 14.71
N GLN A 97 3.51 41.82 14.57
CA GLN A 97 2.83 42.88 15.34
C GLN A 97 1.98 42.36 16.48
N LEU A 98 2.00 41.04 16.71
CA LEU A 98 1.08 40.40 17.65
C LEU A 98 1.21 40.98 19.06
N LYS A 99 2.41 41.38 19.48
CA LYS A 99 2.68 41.94 20.82
C LYS A 99 2.16 43.37 21.00
N ASP A 100 1.98 44.11 19.90
CA ASP A 100 1.51 45.49 19.93
C ASP A 100 -0.02 45.57 20.04
N LEU A 101 -0.71 44.45 19.80
CA LEU A 101 -2.16 44.33 19.91
C LEU A 101 -2.62 44.06 21.34
N GLY A 102 -3.81 44.55 21.66
CA GLY A 102 -4.55 44.22 22.87
C GLY A 102 -4.95 42.72 22.91
N PRO A 103 -5.47 42.22 24.05
CA PRO A 103 -5.88 40.81 24.16
C PRO A 103 -6.93 40.40 23.11
N GLU A 104 -7.89 41.28 22.85
CA GLU A 104 -8.96 41.07 21.89
C GLU A 104 -8.43 41.11 20.43
N GLY A 105 -7.52 42.03 20.09
CA GLY A 105 -6.83 42.06 18.80
C GLY A 105 -5.98 40.82 18.56
N ARG A 106 -5.24 40.34 19.57
CA ARG A 106 -4.44 39.10 19.47
C ARG A 106 -5.29 37.86 19.18
N ILE A 107 -6.44 37.72 19.82
CA ILE A 107 -7.39 36.63 19.52
C ILE A 107 -7.89 36.74 18.08
N ARG A 108 -8.23 37.95 17.60
CA ARG A 108 -8.68 38.16 16.21
C ARG A 108 -7.58 37.90 15.20
N ALA A 109 -6.35 38.32 15.48
CA ALA A 109 -5.18 38.03 14.66
C ALA A 109 -5.01 36.51 14.47
N LEU A 110 -5.11 35.73 15.56
CA LEU A 110 -5.08 34.27 15.47
C LEU A 110 -6.24 33.72 14.62
N GLN A 111 -7.46 34.23 14.80
CA GLN A 111 -8.63 33.80 14.02
C GLN A 111 -8.49 34.10 12.52
N VAL A 112 -7.94 35.27 12.17
CA VAL A 112 -7.64 35.63 10.78
C VAL A 112 -6.62 34.66 10.19
N ALA A 113 -5.50 34.43 10.89
CA ALA A 113 -4.48 33.48 10.45
C ALA A 113 -5.03 32.05 10.25
N GLN A 114 -5.88 31.58 11.17
CA GLN A 114 -6.59 30.29 11.06
C GLN A 114 -7.51 30.22 9.83
N ARG A 115 -8.18 31.31 9.47
CA ARG A 115 -9.01 31.36 8.25
C ARG A 115 -8.19 31.37 6.97
N ILE A 116 -7.06 32.06 6.97
CA ILE A 116 -6.12 32.06 5.84
C ILE A 116 -5.56 30.64 5.64
N PHE A 117 -5.19 29.96 6.72
CA PHE A 117 -4.77 28.55 6.71
C PHE A 117 -5.84 27.63 6.11
N LEU A 118 -7.09 27.74 6.59
CA LEU A 118 -8.21 26.96 6.06
C LEU A 118 -8.44 27.23 4.56
N SER A 119 -8.30 28.49 4.15
CA SER A 119 -8.33 28.86 2.75
C SER A 119 -7.18 28.22 1.98
N ALA A 120 -5.95 28.16 2.51
CA ALA A 120 -4.80 27.47 1.90
C ALA A 120 -5.11 26.00 1.61
N LEU A 121 -5.60 25.29 2.63
CA LEU A 121 -6.02 23.90 2.50
C LEU A 121 -7.16 23.70 1.48
N ALA A 122 -8.17 24.59 1.47
CA ALA A 122 -9.29 24.50 0.53
C ALA A 122 -8.85 24.64 -0.94
N HIS A 123 -7.78 25.41 -1.20
CA HIS A 123 -7.22 25.60 -2.53
C HIS A 123 -6.06 24.64 -2.84
N GLN A 124 -5.76 23.68 -1.96
CA GLN A 124 -4.63 22.74 -2.08
C GLN A 124 -3.26 23.43 -2.24
N ASP A 125 -3.14 24.61 -1.63
CA ASP A 125 -1.92 25.41 -1.53
C ASP A 125 -1.12 24.89 -0.31
N ASP A 126 -0.52 23.71 -0.49
CA ASP A 126 0.09 22.96 0.60
C ASP A 126 1.34 23.68 1.15
N GLU A 127 2.12 24.35 0.29
CA GLU A 127 3.30 25.13 0.68
C GLU A 127 2.92 26.29 1.62
N ALA A 128 1.95 27.12 1.21
CA ALA A 128 1.44 28.17 2.08
C ALA A 128 0.81 27.60 3.36
N ALA A 129 0.11 26.47 3.29
CA ALA A 129 -0.50 25.85 4.47
C ALA A 129 0.56 25.44 5.52
N PHE A 130 1.70 24.87 5.10
CA PHE A 130 2.81 24.53 5.99
C PHE A 130 3.48 25.77 6.57
N ALA A 131 3.77 26.78 5.76
CA ALA A 131 4.36 28.03 6.22
C ALA A 131 3.45 28.76 7.24
N ILE A 132 2.15 28.87 6.93
CA ILE A 132 1.16 29.45 7.84
C ILE A 132 1.07 28.64 9.14
N ARG A 133 1.15 27.30 9.07
CA ARG A 133 1.11 26.45 10.27
C ARG A 133 2.30 26.74 11.19
N GLN A 134 3.51 26.83 10.65
CA GLN A 134 4.69 27.21 11.44
C GLN A 134 4.47 28.56 12.12
N GLN A 135 3.98 29.56 11.38
CA GLN A 135 3.70 30.90 11.94
C GLN A 135 2.61 30.86 13.01
N LEU A 136 1.56 30.04 12.87
CA LEU A 136 0.54 29.84 13.91
C LEU A 136 1.13 29.23 15.19
N ASP A 137 2.04 28.27 15.06
CA ASP A 137 2.74 27.68 16.19
C ASP A 137 3.69 28.70 16.86
N GLU A 138 4.29 29.63 16.11
CA GLU A 138 5.04 30.78 16.65
C GLU A 138 4.13 31.79 17.37
N MET A 139 2.96 32.12 16.81
CA MET A 139 1.97 32.98 17.48
C MET A 139 1.55 32.41 18.84
N ARG A 140 1.39 31.09 18.92
CA ARG A 140 1.12 30.36 20.17
C ARG A 140 2.22 30.58 21.21
N LEU A 141 3.49 30.57 20.79
CA LEU A 141 4.63 30.77 21.69
C LEU A 141 4.75 32.22 22.19
N VAL A 142 4.32 33.19 21.38
CA VAL A 142 4.34 34.62 21.76
C VAL A 142 3.42 34.92 22.94
N ASP A 143 2.21 34.34 22.97
CA ASP A 143 1.30 34.43 24.11
C ASP A 143 0.56 33.11 24.36
N ASN A 144 1.26 32.18 25.01
CA ASN A 144 0.74 30.85 25.27
C ASN A 144 -0.44 30.85 26.27
N GLU A 145 -0.51 31.83 27.17
CA GLU A 145 -1.60 31.93 28.15
C GLU A 145 -2.93 32.26 27.46
N LEU A 146 -2.91 33.21 26.52
CA LEU A 146 -4.11 33.64 25.81
C LEU A 146 -4.46 32.76 24.60
N LEU A 147 -3.44 32.34 23.84
CA LEU A 147 -3.60 31.72 22.53
C LEU A 147 -3.42 30.20 22.55
N GLY A 148 -2.72 29.65 23.56
CA GLY A 148 -2.36 28.22 23.68
C GLY A 148 -3.50 27.26 23.38
N SER A 149 -4.51 27.23 24.25
CA SER A 149 -5.65 26.31 24.12
C SER A 149 -6.42 26.47 22.81
N ARG A 150 -6.48 27.68 22.25
CA ARG A 150 -7.17 27.95 20.97
C ARG A 150 -6.40 27.40 19.78
N ALA A 151 -5.08 27.60 19.77
CA ALA A 151 -4.20 27.03 18.76
C ALA A 151 -4.19 25.50 18.83
N ASP A 152 -4.09 24.93 20.04
CA ASP A 152 -4.09 23.48 20.24
C ASP A 152 -5.41 22.83 19.78
N THR A 153 -6.54 23.45 20.13
CA THR A 153 -7.87 22.98 19.68
C THR A 153 -7.99 23.03 18.16
N PHE A 154 -7.52 24.11 17.54
CA PHE A 154 -7.53 24.24 16.08
C PHE A 154 -6.67 23.17 15.40
N ASN A 155 -5.46 22.97 15.91
CA ASN A 155 -4.53 21.94 15.44
C ASN A 155 -5.14 20.55 15.52
N LEU A 156 -5.81 20.22 16.64
CA LEU A 156 -6.50 18.95 16.83
C LEU A 156 -7.64 18.74 15.83
N ILE A 157 -8.49 19.76 15.61
CA ILE A 157 -9.64 19.64 14.69
C ILE A 157 -9.16 19.48 13.24
N HIS A 158 -8.03 20.10 12.87
CA HIS A 158 -7.57 20.16 11.47
C HIS A 158 -6.38 19.24 11.17
N GLN A 159 -6.00 18.38 12.10
CA GLN A 159 -4.93 17.42 11.96
C GLN A 159 -5.07 16.55 10.70
N ARG A 160 -6.27 16.03 10.41
CA ARG A 160 -6.53 15.21 9.20
C ARG A 160 -6.34 15.99 7.89
N ALA A 161 -6.59 17.29 7.90
CA ALA A 161 -6.36 18.10 6.71
C ALA A 161 -4.87 18.29 6.45
N MET A 162 -4.08 18.43 7.53
CA MET A 162 -2.61 18.49 7.46
C MET A 162 -1.97 17.18 7.04
N GLU A 163 -2.44 16.03 7.56
CA GLU A 163 -2.00 14.71 7.09
C GLU A 163 -2.15 14.59 5.57
N ARG A 164 -3.31 15.02 5.04
CA ARG A 164 -3.57 14.99 3.59
C ARG A 164 -2.69 15.95 2.81
N ALA A 165 -2.40 17.13 3.34
CA ALA A 165 -1.48 18.09 2.73
C ALA A 165 -0.04 17.55 2.69
N ALA A 166 0.41 16.92 3.78
CA ALA A 166 1.72 16.27 3.86
C ALA A 166 1.85 15.16 2.82
N VAL A 167 0.86 14.26 2.75
CA VAL A 167 0.80 13.21 1.73
C VAL A 167 0.87 13.81 0.31
N ARG A 168 0.08 14.84 0.01
CA ARG A 168 0.12 15.49 -1.32
C ARG A 168 1.49 16.08 -1.64
N LYS A 169 2.13 16.77 -0.69
CA LYS A 169 3.47 17.35 -0.89
C LYS A 169 4.50 16.26 -1.17
N LEU A 170 4.51 15.20 -0.36
CA LEU A 170 5.40 14.03 -0.58
C LEU A 170 5.17 13.35 -1.93
N LEU A 171 3.91 13.18 -2.36
CA LEU A 171 3.58 12.63 -3.67
C LEU A 171 4.07 13.54 -4.82
N ARG A 172 3.94 14.87 -4.69
CA ARG A 172 4.49 15.84 -5.67
C ARG A 172 6.02 15.80 -5.73
N ALA A 173 6.67 15.49 -4.60
CA ALA A 173 8.11 15.25 -4.51
C ALA A 173 8.55 13.87 -5.04
N ASN A 174 7.65 13.13 -5.69
CA ASN A 174 7.83 11.77 -6.25
C ASN A 174 8.03 10.66 -5.22
N MET A 175 7.63 10.86 -3.96
CA MET A 175 7.48 9.74 -3.01
C MET A 175 6.43 8.76 -3.52
N VAL A 176 6.65 7.48 -3.31
CA VAL A 176 5.59 6.47 -3.38
C VAL A 176 5.17 6.13 -1.95
N ILE A 177 3.86 6.13 -1.69
CA ILE A 177 3.29 5.83 -0.37
C ILE A 177 2.27 4.71 -0.51
N GLU A 178 2.47 3.63 0.24
CA GLU A 178 1.46 2.58 0.43
C GLU A 178 0.69 2.85 1.72
N PHE A 179 -0.63 2.66 1.65
CA PHE A 179 -1.55 2.96 2.73
C PHE A 179 -2.15 1.67 3.27
N ARG A 180 -2.33 1.61 4.59
CA ARG A 180 -3.11 0.57 5.25
C ARG A 180 -4.50 1.07 5.58
N GLN A 181 -5.52 0.26 5.29
CA GLN A 181 -6.83 0.46 5.87
C GLN A 181 -6.78 0.11 7.36
N ALA A 182 -6.84 1.14 8.22
CA ALA A 182 -6.95 0.93 9.66
C ALA A 182 -8.38 0.49 10.02
N ASN A 183 -8.63 -0.82 10.05
CA ASN A 183 -9.87 -1.35 10.62
C ASN A 183 -9.76 -1.32 12.16
N ARG A 184 -10.47 -0.40 12.82
CA ARG A 184 -10.92 -0.63 14.20
C ARG A 184 -12.44 -0.61 14.27
N SER A 185 -13.03 -1.75 14.63
CA SER A 185 -14.26 -1.74 15.40
C SER A 185 -13.92 -1.24 16.80
N PHE A 186 -14.47 -0.10 17.20
CA PHE A 186 -14.53 0.29 18.60
C PHE A 186 -15.70 -0.47 19.25
N PRO A 187 -15.50 -1.21 20.36
CA PRO A 187 -16.61 -1.76 21.11
C PRO A 187 -17.50 -0.61 21.62
N GLY A 188 -18.77 -0.57 21.19
CA GLY A 188 -19.77 0.37 21.71
C GLY A 188 -20.09 1.61 20.85
N LEU A 189 -19.45 1.81 19.70
CA LEU A 189 -19.85 2.82 18.72
C LEU A 189 -20.46 2.15 17.49
N ALA A 190 -21.71 2.50 17.17
CA ALA A 190 -22.37 2.03 15.96
C ALA A 190 -21.49 2.30 14.73
N LYS A 191 -21.34 1.30 13.85
CA LYS A 191 -20.63 1.35 12.57
C LYS A 191 -20.96 2.62 11.79
N ARG A 192 -20.14 3.65 11.96
CA ARG A 192 -19.78 4.52 10.85
C ARG A 192 -18.39 4.06 10.46
N ASP A 193 -18.32 3.35 9.34
CA ASP A 193 -17.08 2.94 8.69
C ASP A 193 -16.29 4.19 8.29
N VAL A 194 -15.58 4.79 9.23
CA VAL A 194 -14.53 5.76 8.93
C VAL A 194 -13.25 4.95 8.84
N THR A 195 -13.08 4.22 7.75
CA THR A 195 -11.79 3.64 7.40
C THR A 195 -10.85 4.81 7.11
N SER A 196 -9.89 5.08 7.99
CA SER A 196 -8.78 5.96 7.63
C SER A 196 -7.69 5.13 6.98
N GLU A 197 -7.39 5.44 5.72
CA GLU A 197 -6.16 5.00 5.08
C GLU A 197 -5.00 5.76 5.72
N LEU A 198 -4.11 5.02 6.37
CA LEU A 198 -2.94 5.59 7.03
C LEU A 198 -1.69 5.24 6.22
N PRO A 199 -0.79 6.19 5.95
CA PRO A 199 0.51 5.90 5.37
C PRO A 199 1.26 4.85 6.20
N GLU A 200 1.62 3.73 5.58
CA GLU A 200 2.33 2.63 6.24
C GLU A 200 3.77 2.52 5.75
N ARG A 201 3.95 2.54 4.42
CA ARG A 201 5.26 2.33 3.79
C ARG A 201 5.56 3.47 2.84
N PHE A 202 6.77 4.00 2.95
CA PHE A 202 7.26 5.14 2.18
C PHE A 202 8.40 4.65 1.30
N PHE A 203 8.40 4.99 0.02
CA PHE A 203 9.42 4.55 -0.93
C PHE A 203 9.99 5.77 -1.64
N MET A 204 11.30 5.90 -1.58
CA MET A 204 12.04 7.04 -2.11
C MET A 204 13.11 6.55 -3.09
N GLY A 205 13.02 6.98 -4.35
CA GLY A 205 13.94 6.56 -5.41
C GLY A 205 14.68 7.71 -6.08
N GLU A 206 15.35 7.41 -7.20
CA GLU A 206 16.22 8.35 -7.91
C GLU A 206 15.56 9.66 -8.35
N ASN A 207 14.24 9.65 -8.53
CA ASN A 207 13.46 10.82 -8.96
C ASN A 207 12.91 11.63 -7.78
N TRP A 208 13.32 11.35 -6.55
CA TRP A 208 12.95 12.16 -5.38
C TRP A 208 13.38 13.63 -5.57
N GLN A 209 12.45 14.54 -5.33
CA GLN A 209 12.64 15.99 -5.53
C GLN A 209 12.47 16.81 -4.26
N GLY A 210 12.18 16.17 -3.13
CA GLY A 210 11.95 16.88 -1.87
C GLY A 210 13.24 17.23 -1.13
N ASP A 211 13.11 18.15 -0.20
CA ASP A 211 14.19 18.67 0.64
C ASP A 211 14.13 18.11 2.09
N GLU A 212 14.90 18.71 2.99
CA GLU A 212 14.95 18.33 4.40
C GLU A 212 13.60 18.58 5.11
N ASP A 213 12.89 19.65 4.75
CA ASP A 213 11.57 19.95 5.30
C ASP A 213 10.54 18.87 4.87
N ASP A 214 10.66 18.36 3.65
CA ASP A 214 9.84 17.23 3.20
C ASP A 214 10.15 15.93 3.96
N LEU A 215 11.39 15.69 4.40
CA LEU A 215 11.70 14.53 5.26
C LEU A 215 10.99 14.61 6.60
N GLN A 216 10.90 15.81 7.20
CA GLN A 216 10.18 16.03 8.45
C GLN A 216 8.67 15.72 8.32
N LEU A 217 8.10 15.82 7.11
CA LEU A 217 6.72 15.41 6.86
C LEU A 217 6.53 13.89 7.00
N ILE A 218 7.56 13.10 6.72
CA ILE A 218 7.52 11.64 6.93
C ILE A 218 7.45 11.34 8.43
N GLU A 219 8.33 11.98 9.22
CA GLU A 219 8.31 11.89 10.68
C GLU A 219 6.94 12.29 11.24
N PHE A 220 6.40 13.43 10.80
CA PHE A 220 5.07 13.89 11.18
C PHE A 220 4.01 12.82 10.92
N LEU A 221 3.96 12.24 9.71
CA LEU A 221 2.99 11.19 9.37
C LEU A 221 3.17 9.92 10.21
N LEU A 222 4.42 9.54 10.49
CA LEU A 222 4.74 8.38 11.31
C LEU A 222 4.32 8.61 12.78
N LEU A 223 4.57 9.77 13.37
CA LEU A 223 4.15 10.08 14.73
C LEU A 223 2.62 10.02 14.88
N LEU A 224 1.88 10.50 13.90
CA LEU A 224 0.41 10.46 13.92
C LEU A 224 -0.16 9.03 13.81
N GLY A 225 0.51 8.15 13.09
CA GLY A 225 0.11 6.75 12.89
C GLY A 225 0.56 5.78 14.01
N GLU A 226 1.43 6.20 14.91
CA GLU A 226 2.16 5.32 15.84
C GLU A 226 1.24 4.52 16.76
N GLN A 227 0.18 5.15 17.27
CA GLN A 227 -0.79 4.48 18.15
C GLN A 227 -1.75 3.53 17.39
N GLN A 228 -1.75 3.57 16.05
CA GLN A 228 -2.78 2.94 15.20
C GLN A 228 -2.25 1.78 14.33
N LEU A 229 -0.98 1.81 13.90
CA LEU A 229 -0.44 0.86 12.91
C LEU A 229 0.59 -0.16 13.43
N GLY A 230 1.16 0.01 14.62
CA GLY A 230 2.18 -0.91 15.18
C GLY A 230 3.47 -0.99 14.34
N ASN A 231 4.22 -2.09 14.48
CA ASN A 231 5.63 -2.22 14.04
C ASN A 231 5.84 -2.59 12.56
N GLN A 232 4.85 -2.40 11.68
CA GLN A 232 4.94 -2.82 10.27
C GLN A 232 5.23 -1.67 9.30
N ARG A 233 5.69 -0.53 9.83
CA ARG A 233 5.99 0.65 9.04
C ARG A 233 7.43 0.60 8.55
N ALA A 234 7.64 1.05 7.32
CA ALA A 234 8.94 1.00 6.69
C ALA A 234 9.18 2.22 5.80
N ILE A 235 10.42 2.69 5.78
CA ILE A 235 10.96 3.62 4.80
C ILE A 235 11.92 2.82 3.92
N TYR A 236 11.58 2.71 2.64
CA TYR A 236 12.39 2.03 1.65
C TYR A 236 13.18 3.05 0.84
N ARG A 237 14.50 3.00 1.00
CA ARG A 237 15.44 3.70 0.14
C ARG A 237 15.68 2.83 -1.10
N ILE A 238 15.12 3.27 -2.23
CA ILE A 238 15.32 2.60 -3.50
C ILE A 238 16.67 3.04 -4.08
N GLN A 239 17.43 2.10 -4.65
CA GLN A 239 18.70 2.40 -5.32
C GLN A 239 18.59 3.59 -6.28
N GLY A 240 19.60 4.46 -6.22
CA GLY A 240 19.63 5.75 -6.92
C GLY A 240 19.02 6.92 -6.13
N CYS A 241 18.36 6.66 -4.99
CA CYS A 241 17.84 7.72 -4.12
C CYS A 241 18.95 8.72 -3.71
N PRO A 242 18.71 10.04 -3.92
CA PRO A 242 19.70 11.08 -3.62
C PRO A 242 19.93 11.29 -2.12
N VAL A 243 18.97 10.89 -1.27
CA VAL A 243 19.10 10.95 0.19
C VAL A 243 19.92 9.76 0.66
N SER A 244 20.88 9.99 1.56
CA SER A 244 21.73 8.92 2.09
C SER A 244 20.95 7.99 3.03
N LEU A 245 21.40 6.74 3.16
CA LEU A 245 20.80 5.79 4.11
C LEU A 245 20.95 6.28 5.57
N GLU A 246 22.11 6.86 5.90
CA GLU A 246 22.41 7.43 7.22
C GLU A 246 21.42 8.55 7.58
N THR A 247 21.18 9.48 6.66
CA THR A 247 20.20 10.56 6.86
C THR A 247 18.80 10.02 7.15
N LEU A 248 18.36 8.98 6.44
CA LEU A 248 17.05 8.37 6.69
C LEU A 248 17.01 7.62 8.03
N GLN A 249 18.11 6.98 8.42
CA GLN A 249 18.24 6.30 9.72
C GLN A 249 18.23 7.29 10.89
N ASP A 250 18.93 8.41 10.75
CA ASP A 250 18.96 9.49 11.74
C ASP A 250 17.58 10.13 11.89
N MET A 251 16.90 10.44 10.78
CA MET A 251 15.52 10.94 10.80
C MET A 251 14.54 9.92 11.43
N ALA A 252 14.75 8.63 11.17
CA ALA A 252 13.93 7.56 11.76
C ALA A 252 14.30 7.25 13.22
N ALA A 253 15.35 7.86 13.77
CA ALA A 253 15.83 7.56 15.11
C ALA A 253 14.74 7.89 16.15
N GLY A 254 14.42 6.90 16.99
CA GLY A 254 13.37 7.04 18.01
C GLY A 254 11.95 6.76 17.52
N LEU A 255 11.74 6.52 16.22
CA LEU A 255 10.46 6.11 15.66
C LEU A 255 10.36 4.57 15.56
N GLN A 256 9.16 4.01 15.74
CA GLN A 256 8.90 2.59 15.45
C GLN A 256 8.68 2.35 13.94
N VAL A 257 9.75 2.46 13.15
CA VAL A 257 9.78 2.29 11.69
C VAL A 257 11.09 1.60 11.27
N SER A 258 11.06 0.71 10.28
CA SER A 258 12.29 0.20 9.67
C SER A 258 12.78 1.12 8.55
N VAL A 259 14.10 1.19 8.36
CA VAL A 259 14.70 1.83 7.19
C VAL A 259 15.47 0.76 6.42
N GLU A 260 15.08 0.52 5.18
CA GLU A 260 15.57 -0.61 4.39
C GLU A 260 16.01 -0.17 3.00
N GLU A 261 17.09 -0.74 2.49
CA GLU A 261 17.53 -0.56 1.11
C GLU A 261 16.85 -1.58 0.19
N ARG A 262 16.52 -1.15 -1.03
CA ARG A 262 15.87 -1.98 -2.05
C ARG A 262 16.39 -1.65 -3.45
N GLY A 263 16.44 -2.67 -4.31
CA GLY A 263 16.67 -2.47 -5.75
C GLY A 263 15.56 -1.71 -6.46
N LYS A 264 15.79 -1.32 -7.71
CA LYS A 264 14.84 -0.52 -8.51
C LYS A 264 13.61 -1.31 -8.97
N ALA A 265 13.78 -2.61 -9.18
CA ALA A 265 12.71 -3.53 -9.52
C ALA A 265 11.99 -4.07 -8.27
N ARG A 266 10.69 -4.36 -8.41
CA ARG A 266 9.88 -5.00 -7.39
C ARG A 266 8.97 -6.08 -7.96
N LEU A 267 8.76 -7.11 -7.13
CA LEU A 267 7.78 -8.16 -7.38
C LEU A 267 6.38 -7.76 -6.87
N GLY A 268 6.32 -7.05 -5.74
CA GLY A 268 5.07 -6.61 -5.09
C GLY A 268 4.39 -7.70 -4.26
N VAL A 269 5.18 -8.44 -3.47
CA VAL A 269 4.72 -9.46 -2.54
C VAL A 269 5.19 -9.15 -1.13
N GLY A 270 4.34 -9.46 -0.15
CA GLY A 270 4.72 -9.56 1.25
C GLY A 270 4.79 -11.04 1.65
N ALA A 271 5.71 -11.38 2.55
CA ALA A 271 5.84 -12.72 3.07
C ALA A 271 5.91 -12.73 4.60
N ARG A 272 5.43 -13.83 5.18
CA ARG A 272 5.64 -14.12 6.60
C ARG A 272 6.76 -15.14 6.72
N SER A 273 7.77 -14.79 7.51
CA SER A 273 8.87 -15.68 7.87
C SER A 273 8.94 -15.76 9.40
N PRO A 274 8.69 -16.93 10.03
CA PRO A 274 8.85 -17.08 11.46
C PRO A 274 10.32 -16.88 11.85
N MET A 275 10.58 -15.87 12.70
CA MET A 275 11.85 -15.75 13.40
C MET A 275 12.05 -17.01 14.25
N PHE A 276 13.27 -17.55 14.33
CA PHE A 276 13.67 -18.72 15.14
C PHE A 276 13.54 -20.13 14.52
N VAL A 277 13.25 -20.27 13.22
CA VAL A 277 13.36 -21.57 12.52
C VAL A 277 14.52 -21.51 11.52
N GLU A 278 15.41 -22.50 11.53
CA GLU A 278 16.47 -22.63 10.51
C GLU A 278 15.81 -22.94 9.15
N ASN A 279 16.10 -22.12 8.13
CA ASN A 279 15.39 -22.13 6.83
C ASN A 279 13.87 -22.06 6.99
N PRO A 280 13.35 -20.97 7.59
CA PRO A 280 11.94 -20.88 7.93
C PRO A 280 11.08 -21.02 6.67
N PRO A 281 10.01 -21.83 6.70
CA PRO A 281 9.06 -21.84 5.60
C PRO A 281 8.51 -20.43 5.48
N TRP A 282 8.45 -19.95 4.24
CA TRP A 282 7.85 -18.66 3.94
C TRP A 282 6.83 -18.87 2.83
N GLU A 283 5.74 -18.14 2.95
CA GLU A 283 4.65 -18.13 2.00
C GLU A 283 4.30 -16.68 1.68
N VAL A 284 3.80 -16.46 0.48
CA VAL A 284 3.26 -15.16 0.08
C VAL A 284 2.04 -14.88 0.94
N THR A 285 2.09 -13.83 1.73
CA THR A 285 0.98 -13.40 2.59
C THR A 285 0.23 -12.20 2.03
N GLU A 286 0.85 -11.48 1.09
CA GLU A 286 0.30 -10.30 0.46
C GLU A 286 0.74 -10.28 -1.00
N VAL A 287 -0.20 -9.95 -1.90
CA VAL A 287 0.09 -9.64 -3.30
C VAL A 287 -0.50 -8.27 -3.59
N ALA A 288 0.36 -7.28 -3.83
CA ALA A 288 -0.09 -5.92 -4.07
C ALA A 288 -0.87 -5.84 -5.39
N ALA A 289 -2.02 -5.16 -5.40
CA ALA A 289 -2.82 -4.98 -6.60
C ALA A 289 -2.02 -4.24 -7.69
N GLY A 290 -2.13 -4.70 -8.94
CA GLY A 290 -1.39 -4.12 -10.06
C GLY A 290 0.13 -4.37 -10.07
N SER A 291 0.65 -5.16 -9.12
CA SER A 291 2.08 -5.54 -9.05
C SER A 291 2.51 -6.53 -10.14
N ALA A 292 3.82 -6.73 -10.28
CA ALA A 292 4.38 -7.75 -11.17
C ALA A 292 3.88 -9.16 -10.82
N ALA A 293 3.86 -9.49 -9.53
CA ALA A 293 3.31 -10.75 -9.02
C ALA A 293 1.83 -10.93 -9.36
N ALA A 294 1.00 -9.90 -9.15
CA ALA A 294 -0.42 -9.96 -9.48
C ALA A 294 -0.66 -10.21 -10.98
N HIS A 295 0.10 -9.54 -11.85
CA HIS A 295 -0.01 -9.72 -13.30
C HIS A 295 0.44 -11.11 -13.75
N ALA A 296 1.44 -11.68 -13.07
CA ALA A 296 1.90 -13.03 -13.32
C ALA A 296 0.93 -14.10 -12.76
N GLY A 297 -0.05 -13.72 -11.93
CA GLY A 297 -1.02 -14.66 -11.37
C GLY A 297 -0.53 -15.36 -10.10
N LEU A 298 0.47 -14.81 -9.42
CA LEU A 298 0.86 -15.26 -8.09
C LEU A 298 -0.23 -14.91 -7.07
N VAL A 299 -0.54 -15.81 -6.16
CA VAL A 299 -1.59 -15.62 -5.15
C VAL A 299 -1.06 -15.80 -3.73
N VAL A 300 -1.84 -15.32 -2.75
CA VAL A 300 -1.58 -15.55 -1.33
C VAL A 300 -1.60 -17.05 -1.04
N GLY A 301 -0.62 -17.54 -0.28
CA GLY A 301 -0.41 -18.96 0.01
C GLY A 301 0.62 -19.64 -0.90
N ASP A 302 0.98 -19.04 -2.03
CA ASP A 302 2.04 -19.58 -2.88
C ASP A 302 3.41 -19.52 -2.19
N THR A 303 4.27 -20.49 -2.49
CA THR A 303 5.68 -20.49 -2.08
C THR A 303 6.56 -20.36 -3.31
N ILE A 304 7.38 -19.31 -3.38
CA ILE A 304 8.40 -19.20 -4.44
C ILE A 304 9.60 -20.04 -4.02
N VAL A 305 10.03 -20.95 -4.90
CA VAL A 305 11.11 -21.91 -4.62
C VAL A 305 12.37 -21.63 -5.42
N ARG A 306 12.26 -21.02 -6.62
CA ARG A 306 13.42 -20.58 -7.41
C ARG A 306 13.18 -19.23 -8.07
N LEU A 307 14.29 -18.51 -8.31
CA LEU A 307 14.37 -17.35 -9.18
C LEU A 307 15.44 -17.62 -10.24
N ASN A 308 15.05 -17.57 -11.52
CA ASN A 308 15.92 -17.88 -12.66
C ASN A 308 16.69 -19.18 -12.46
N GLU A 309 15.95 -20.26 -12.16
CA GLU A 309 16.46 -21.62 -11.93
C GLU A 309 17.36 -21.80 -10.71
N LYS A 310 17.65 -20.73 -9.96
CA LYS A 310 18.42 -20.79 -8.72
C LYS A 310 17.49 -20.96 -7.51
N PRO A 311 17.73 -21.93 -6.62
CA PRO A 311 16.89 -22.16 -5.46
C PRO A 311 16.90 -21.00 -4.47
N LEU A 312 15.76 -20.78 -3.82
CA LEU A 312 15.51 -19.75 -2.81
C LEU A 312 15.10 -20.40 -1.49
N ASN A 313 15.96 -20.32 -0.49
CA ASN A 313 15.72 -20.91 0.83
C ASN A 313 14.99 -19.93 1.77
N THR A 314 15.19 -18.63 1.59
CA THR A 314 14.57 -17.59 2.41
C THR A 314 13.90 -16.51 1.57
N PHE A 315 12.99 -15.74 2.18
CA PHE A 315 12.42 -14.56 1.55
C PHE A 315 13.46 -13.45 1.38
N HIS A 316 14.44 -13.38 2.29
CA HIS A 316 15.52 -12.39 2.21
C HIS A 316 16.40 -12.61 0.96
N GLU A 317 16.75 -13.86 0.64
CA GLU A 317 17.46 -14.20 -0.60
C GLU A 317 16.70 -13.74 -1.86
N LEU A 318 15.36 -13.81 -1.84
CA LEU A 318 14.56 -13.29 -2.95
C LEU A 318 14.73 -11.77 -3.05
N THR A 319 14.64 -11.04 -1.94
CA THR A 319 14.82 -9.59 -1.95
C THR A 319 16.23 -9.17 -2.41
N GLU A 320 17.28 -9.82 -1.91
CA GLU A 320 18.67 -9.52 -2.29
C GLU A 320 18.92 -9.81 -3.77
N ARG A 321 18.47 -10.97 -4.27
CA ARG A 321 18.68 -11.33 -5.68
C ARG A 321 17.90 -10.45 -6.63
N LEU A 322 16.79 -9.85 -6.20
CA LEU A 322 16.04 -8.90 -7.01
C LEU A 322 16.74 -7.54 -7.14
N GLU A 323 17.76 -7.23 -6.31
CA GLU A 323 18.41 -5.92 -6.29
C GLU A 323 19.14 -5.56 -7.57
N VAL A 324 19.63 -6.55 -8.31
CA VAL A 324 20.41 -6.35 -9.54
C VAL A 324 19.54 -6.14 -10.78
N PHE A 325 18.21 -6.26 -10.65
CA PHE A 325 17.28 -6.15 -11.77
C PHE A 325 16.69 -4.75 -11.88
N GLU A 326 16.39 -4.37 -13.11
CA GLU A 326 15.73 -3.13 -13.47
C GLU A 326 14.23 -3.36 -13.74
N PRO A 327 13.40 -2.30 -13.65
CA PRO A 327 12.02 -2.37 -14.13
C PRO A 327 11.96 -2.86 -15.58
N ALA A 328 10.95 -3.68 -15.89
CA ALA A 328 10.74 -4.37 -17.17
C ALA A 328 11.67 -5.56 -17.45
N ASP A 329 12.64 -5.89 -16.58
CA ASP A 329 13.37 -7.16 -16.69
C ASP A 329 12.42 -8.34 -16.52
N GLU A 330 12.64 -9.39 -17.32
CA GLU A 330 11.92 -10.65 -17.20
C GLU A 330 12.68 -11.63 -16.30
N VAL A 331 11.96 -12.21 -15.34
CA VAL A 331 12.46 -13.27 -14.47
C VAL A 331 11.52 -14.46 -14.49
N SER A 332 12.05 -15.64 -14.22
CA SER A 332 11.28 -16.87 -14.06
C SER A 332 11.20 -17.24 -12.58
N LEU A 333 9.99 -17.38 -12.06
CA LEU A 333 9.72 -17.91 -10.73
C LEU A 333 9.24 -19.35 -10.83
N ASP A 334 9.86 -20.26 -10.07
CA ASP A 334 9.26 -21.56 -9.83
C ASP A 334 8.42 -21.46 -8.55
N ILE A 335 7.13 -21.80 -8.63
CA ILE A 335 6.16 -21.64 -7.54
C ILE A 335 5.51 -22.97 -7.16
N LEU A 336 5.35 -23.18 -5.86
CA LEU A 336 4.53 -24.24 -5.29
C LEU A 336 3.26 -23.61 -4.74
N SER A 337 2.13 -23.88 -5.37
CA SER A 337 0.84 -23.38 -4.91
C SER A 337 0.30 -24.20 -3.74
N GLN A 338 -0.42 -23.54 -2.83
CA GLN A 338 -1.07 -24.22 -1.71
C GLN A 338 -2.10 -25.26 -2.18
N ASP A 339 -2.79 -24.96 -3.28
CA ASP A 339 -3.84 -25.80 -3.88
C ASP A 339 -3.29 -26.75 -4.95
N ALA A 340 -1.97 -26.94 -5.03
CA ALA A 340 -1.38 -27.88 -5.98
C ALA A 340 -1.88 -29.30 -5.71
N GLU A 341 -2.45 -29.93 -6.74
CA GLU A 341 -2.97 -31.30 -6.66
C GLU A 341 -1.88 -32.30 -6.30
N ILE A 342 -2.23 -33.26 -5.44
CA ILE A 342 -1.34 -34.35 -5.05
C ILE A 342 -1.41 -35.43 -6.14
N LYS A 343 -0.32 -35.59 -6.87
CA LYS A 343 -0.10 -36.71 -7.79
C LYS A 343 0.48 -37.88 -6.99
N VAL A 344 -0.22 -39.01 -6.99
CA VAL A 344 0.25 -40.26 -6.38
C VAL A 344 0.83 -41.15 -7.46
N VAL A 345 2.07 -41.59 -7.28
CA VAL A 345 2.74 -42.49 -8.21
C VAL A 345 3.25 -43.71 -7.46
N THR A 346 2.82 -44.90 -7.88
CA THR A 346 3.27 -46.18 -7.31
C THR A 346 4.07 -46.95 -8.34
N MET A 347 5.23 -47.46 -7.95
CA MET A 347 6.12 -48.26 -8.81
C MET A 347 6.74 -49.42 -8.04
N GLU A 348 7.19 -50.44 -8.75
CA GLU A 348 8.08 -51.45 -8.15
C GLU A 348 9.34 -50.74 -7.63
N ARG A 349 9.73 -51.05 -6.39
CA ARG A 349 10.80 -50.31 -5.74
C ARG A 349 12.13 -50.54 -6.45
N PRO A 350 12.79 -49.47 -6.92
CA PRO A 350 14.20 -49.52 -7.29
C PRO A 350 15.05 -49.71 -6.02
N TYR A 351 16.07 -50.55 -6.09
CA TYR A 351 16.96 -50.85 -4.97
C TYR A 351 17.87 -49.65 -4.63
N THR A 352 18.16 -48.79 -5.60
CA THR A 352 18.98 -47.57 -5.42
C THR A 352 18.27 -46.32 -5.93
N LEU A 353 18.73 -45.14 -5.49
CA LEU A 353 18.28 -43.86 -6.08
C LEU A 353 18.75 -43.71 -7.54
N GLU A 354 19.84 -44.37 -7.92
CA GLU A 354 20.33 -44.39 -9.30
C GLU A 354 19.36 -45.17 -10.21
N GLU A 355 18.82 -46.30 -9.73
CA GLU A 355 17.79 -47.06 -10.44
C GLU A 355 16.45 -46.30 -10.50
N LEU A 356 16.11 -45.57 -9.42
CA LEU A 356 14.99 -44.62 -9.46
C LEU A 356 15.23 -43.55 -10.53
N GLY A 357 16.49 -43.13 -10.69
CA GLY A 357 16.98 -42.15 -11.64
C GLY A 357 16.40 -40.77 -11.46
N VAL A 358 16.24 -40.36 -10.20
CA VAL A 358 15.91 -38.97 -9.82
C VAL A 358 17.07 -38.36 -9.07
N THR A 359 17.39 -37.11 -9.41
CA THR A 359 18.31 -36.28 -8.64
C THR A 359 17.48 -35.28 -7.83
N ILE A 360 17.73 -35.19 -6.52
CA ILE A 360 17.09 -34.19 -5.65
C ILE A 360 17.94 -32.92 -5.64
N ASP A 361 17.28 -31.76 -5.68
CA ASP A 361 17.94 -30.47 -5.56
C ASP A 361 18.52 -30.28 -4.15
N ALA A 362 19.81 -30.55 -4.00
CA ALA A 362 20.52 -30.45 -2.72
C ALA A 362 20.76 -29.00 -2.27
N GLU A 363 20.66 -28.02 -3.18
CA GLU A 363 20.81 -26.60 -2.86
C GLU A 363 19.53 -26.00 -2.27
N PHE A 364 18.39 -26.70 -2.41
CA PHE A 364 17.11 -26.32 -1.83
C PHE A 364 16.82 -27.11 -0.54
N LEU A 365 16.98 -26.47 0.61
CA LEU A 365 17.05 -27.14 1.90
C LEU A 365 15.68 -27.43 2.55
N ARG A 366 14.59 -26.83 2.04
CA ARG A 366 13.28 -26.82 2.71
C ARG A 366 12.41 -28.06 2.46
N PHE A 367 12.47 -28.66 1.28
CA PHE A 367 11.75 -29.89 0.93
C PHE A 367 12.34 -30.51 -0.33
N PRO A 368 12.24 -31.84 -0.55
CA PRO A 368 12.84 -32.47 -1.70
C PRO A 368 12.14 -32.05 -3.00
N ILE A 369 12.89 -31.40 -3.89
CA ILE A 369 12.46 -31.09 -5.26
C ILE A 369 13.24 -31.98 -6.22
N ILE A 370 12.55 -32.58 -7.19
CA ILE A 370 13.19 -33.30 -8.29
C ILE A 370 13.89 -32.29 -9.19
N LYS A 371 15.22 -32.34 -9.23
CA LYS A 371 16.10 -31.52 -10.08
C LYS A 371 16.22 -32.12 -11.48
N GLU A 372 16.33 -33.44 -11.57
CA GLU A 372 16.53 -34.14 -12.84
C GLU A 372 15.90 -35.54 -12.77
N VAL A 373 15.45 -36.03 -13.94
CA VAL A 373 15.01 -37.41 -14.14
C VAL A 373 15.75 -38.01 -15.31
N ALA A 374 16.48 -39.10 -15.10
CA ALA A 374 17.25 -39.76 -16.16
C ALA A 374 16.32 -40.44 -17.19
N GLU A 375 16.60 -40.26 -18.50
CA GLU A 375 15.73 -40.64 -19.65
C GLU A 375 15.33 -42.12 -19.75
N LYS A 376 15.97 -43.02 -18.99
CA LYS A 376 15.69 -44.47 -18.99
C LYS A 376 15.52 -45.05 -17.59
N SER A 377 15.14 -44.20 -16.65
CA SER A 377 14.94 -44.58 -15.26
C SER A 377 13.53 -45.06 -14.98
N LYS A 378 13.33 -45.70 -13.81
CA LYS A 378 11.99 -46.03 -13.33
C LYS A 378 11.11 -44.81 -13.14
N ALA A 379 11.69 -43.67 -12.77
CA ALA A 379 10.97 -42.41 -12.70
C ALA A 379 10.52 -41.89 -14.08
N ALA A 380 11.36 -42.01 -15.12
CA ALA A 380 10.96 -41.62 -16.47
C ALA A 380 9.84 -42.52 -17.03
N GLU A 381 9.91 -43.84 -16.80
CA GLU A 381 8.91 -44.82 -17.28
C GLU A 381 7.48 -44.50 -16.80
N ILE A 382 7.34 -43.93 -15.61
CA ILE A 382 6.06 -43.57 -14.98
C ILE A 382 5.70 -42.09 -15.18
N GLY A 383 6.44 -41.37 -16.02
CA GLY A 383 6.19 -39.98 -16.35
C GLY A 383 6.46 -39.00 -15.20
N LEU A 384 7.45 -39.29 -14.36
CA LEU A 384 8.06 -38.24 -13.52
C LEU A 384 8.96 -37.36 -14.38
N SER A 385 8.99 -36.09 -14.02
CA SER A 385 9.86 -35.07 -14.62
C SER A 385 10.49 -34.23 -13.50
N GLU A 386 11.33 -33.29 -13.89
CA GLU A 386 11.63 -32.13 -13.03
C GLU A 386 10.34 -31.38 -12.62
N MET A 387 10.47 -30.45 -11.69
CA MET A 387 9.36 -29.59 -11.23
C MET A 387 8.31 -30.33 -10.39
N TYR A 388 8.73 -31.33 -9.62
CA TYR A 388 7.89 -31.92 -8.57
C TYR A 388 8.56 -31.79 -7.20
N ARG A 389 7.75 -31.44 -6.21
CA ARG A 389 8.06 -31.64 -4.79
C ARG A 389 7.61 -33.02 -4.36
N ILE A 390 8.41 -33.73 -3.57
CA ILE A 390 8.03 -35.00 -2.93
C ILE A 390 7.52 -34.71 -1.51
N ASP A 391 6.26 -35.01 -1.23
CA ASP A 391 5.65 -34.82 0.09
C ASP A 391 5.73 -36.06 0.96
N ARG A 392 5.52 -37.24 0.37
CA ARG A 392 5.53 -38.51 1.10
C ARG A 392 6.16 -39.64 0.30
N VAL A 393 6.70 -40.60 1.04
CA VAL A 393 7.15 -41.90 0.55
C VAL A 393 6.44 -42.98 1.36
N ASN A 394 5.62 -43.82 0.72
CA ASN A 394 4.80 -44.85 1.37
C ASN A 394 4.01 -44.33 2.58
N GLY A 395 3.41 -43.14 2.43
CA GLY A 395 2.64 -42.48 3.49
C GLY A 395 3.49 -41.84 4.59
N GLN A 396 4.81 -41.99 4.59
CA GLN A 396 5.70 -41.27 5.51
C GLN A 396 6.02 -39.87 4.96
N ALA A 397 5.79 -38.85 5.77
CA ALA A 397 6.04 -37.46 5.38
C ALA A 397 7.54 -37.19 5.21
N VAL A 398 7.85 -36.36 4.21
CA VAL A 398 9.20 -35.96 3.89
C VAL A 398 9.30 -34.43 3.87
N ASN A 399 10.23 -33.89 4.65
CA ASN A 399 10.31 -32.46 4.91
C ASN A 399 11.68 -31.83 4.58
N SER A 400 12.62 -32.59 4.01
CA SER A 400 13.90 -32.05 3.52
C SER A 400 14.56 -33.06 2.56
N PRO A 401 15.53 -32.64 1.73
CA PRO A 401 16.31 -33.56 0.90
C PRO A 401 17.00 -34.68 1.72
N SER A 402 17.59 -34.34 2.87
CA SER A 402 18.25 -35.34 3.72
C SER A 402 17.25 -36.31 4.36
N ASN A 403 16.09 -35.80 4.77
CA ASN A 403 15.02 -36.64 5.30
C ASN A 403 14.44 -37.56 4.22
N PHE A 404 14.32 -37.10 2.97
CA PHE A 404 13.90 -37.93 1.83
C PHE A 404 14.82 -39.14 1.67
N LEU A 405 16.13 -38.91 1.63
CA LEU A 405 17.12 -39.97 1.46
C LEU A 405 17.00 -41.02 2.58
N LEU A 406 16.82 -40.58 3.82
CA LEU A 406 16.64 -41.46 4.97
C LEU A 406 15.36 -42.29 4.87
N VAL A 407 14.25 -41.64 4.52
CA VAL A 407 12.94 -42.31 4.41
C VAL A 407 12.94 -43.30 3.25
N TYR A 408 13.51 -42.91 2.10
CA TYR A 408 13.59 -43.75 0.90
C TYR A 408 14.44 -45.01 1.12
N THR A 409 15.64 -44.86 1.72
CA THR A 409 16.57 -45.97 1.95
C THR A 409 16.02 -47.00 2.95
N ARG A 410 15.27 -46.55 3.95
CA ARG A 410 14.66 -47.41 4.99
C ARG A 410 13.40 -48.14 4.57
N GLN A 411 12.91 -47.94 3.34
CA GLN A 411 11.76 -48.72 2.86
C GLN A 411 12.12 -50.22 2.85
N PRO A 412 11.15 -51.13 3.05
CA PRO A 412 11.37 -52.57 2.96
C PRO A 412 11.66 -53.03 1.52
N GLU A 413 12.61 -53.93 1.32
CA GLU A 413 12.93 -54.50 0.01
C GLU A 413 11.74 -55.27 -0.58
N GLY A 414 11.61 -55.23 -1.91
CA GLY A 414 10.57 -55.96 -2.65
C GLY A 414 9.14 -55.43 -2.50
N LYS A 415 8.88 -54.43 -1.64
CA LYS A 415 7.58 -53.74 -1.60
C LYS A 415 7.56 -52.56 -2.58
N PRO A 416 6.41 -52.26 -3.22
CA PRO A 416 6.32 -51.10 -4.09
C PRO A 416 6.58 -49.80 -3.32
N ILE A 417 7.04 -48.79 -4.03
CA ILE A 417 7.22 -47.44 -3.51
C ILE A 417 6.13 -46.53 -4.07
N THR A 418 5.46 -45.82 -3.19
CA THR A 418 4.43 -44.83 -3.50
C THR A 418 4.96 -43.45 -3.13
N LEU A 419 4.97 -42.55 -4.10
CA LEU A 419 5.34 -41.16 -3.91
C LEU A 419 4.09 -40.30 -3.99
N GLU A 420 3.91 -39.41 -3.01
CA GLU A 420 2.95 -38.31 -3.08
C GLU A 420 3.69 -37.05 -3.48
N LEU A 421 3.25 -36.42 -4.56
CA LEU A 421 3.99 -35.37 -5.24
C LEU A 421 3.09 -34.16 -5.49
N ARG A 422 3.67 -32.96 -5.44
CA ARG A 422 3.00 -31.74 -5.91
C ARG A 422 3.80 -31.09 -7.02
N GLN A 423 3.10 -30.70 -8.07
CA GLN A 423 3.71 -30.03 -9.20
C GLN A 423 4.11 -28.60 -8.83
N ILE A 424 5.32 -28.23 -9.22
CA ILE A 424 5.85 -26.86 -9.18
C ILE A 424 5.57 -26.26 -10.56
N LYS A 425 5.05 -25.04 -10.58
CA LYS A 425 4.73 -24.32 -11.81
C LYS A 425 5.82 -23.29 -12.07
N ARG A 426 6.26 -23.18 -13.33
CA ARG A 426 7.13 -22.09 -13.77
C ARG A 426 6.25 -20.91 -14.18
N LEU A 427 6.59 -19.74 -13.68
CA LEU A 427 5.84 -18.51 -13.86
C LEU A 427 6.77 -17.42 -14.39
N PRO A 428 6.63 -17.00 -15.66
CA PRO A 428 7.35 -15.84 -16.16
C PRO A 428 6.77 -14.57 -15.54
N VAL A 429 7.64 -13.68 -15.11
CA VAL A 429 7.28 -12.42 -14.46
C VAL A 429 8.07 -11.29 -15.07
N MET A 430 7.37 -10.30 -15.60
CA MET A 430 7.98 -9.01 -15.96
C MET A 430 7.98 -8.11 -14.73
N LEU A 431 9.18 -7.79 -14.23
CA LEU A 431 9.36 -6.95 -13.07
C LEU A 431 8.88 -5.52 -13.33
N ARG A 432 8.45 -4.84 -12.27
CA ARG A 432 7.97 -3.45 -12.34
C ARG A 432 8.76 -2.56 -11.40
N GLY A 433 8.76 -1.27 -11.66
CA GLY A 433 9.30 -0.29 -10.72
C GLY A 433 8.40 -0.10 -9.49
N TRP A 434 8.91 0.65 -8.53
CA TRP A 434 8.14 1.18 -7.40
C TRP A 434 7.17 2.24 -7.90
N VAL A 435 5.92 1.83 -8.15
CA VAL A 435 4.83 2.70 -8.58
C VAL A 435 3.81 2.75 -7.45
N GLY A 436 3.54 3.94 -6.92
CA GLY A 436 2.49 4.10 -5.90
C GLY A 436 1.10 3.88 -6.48
N PRO A 437 0.08 3.66 -5.64
CA PRO A 437 -1.31 3.56 -6.10
C PRO A 437 -1.85 4.86 -6.74
N TYR A 438 -1.10 5.97 -6.65
CA TYR A 438 -1.48 7.31 -7.07
C TYR A 438 -0.55 7.92 -8.14
N ARG A 439 0.05 7.11 -9.04
CA ARG A 439 0.67 7.62 -10.27
C ARG A 439 -0.28 7.52 -11.45
#